data_AF-A0A439D4J7-F1
#
_entry.id   AF-A0A439D4J7-F1
#
_cell.length_a   1.000
_cell.length_b   1.000
_cell.length_c   1.000
_cell.angle_alpha   90.00
_cell.angle_beta   90.00
_cell.angle_gamma   90.00
#
_symmetry.space_group_name_H-M   'P 1'
#
loop_
_entity.id
_entity.type
_entity.pdbx_description
1 polymer ?
#
loop_
_entity_poly.entity_id
_entity_poly.type
_entity_poly.pdbx_seq_one_letter_code
_entity_poly.pdbx_strand_id
1 'polypeptide(L)'
;MNGPRYGKEAAKKMLAEFKEAFPDISFRAYQHPLIAGGPYVVGRWIGGGTHTGVAFADLAVGALDEPNTGKTMRFSGTTIFTLKNGKIVDETGEEGELTALQQLGLVKGPNEGKEIQYLYD
;
A
#
# COMPACT_ATOMS: atom_id res chain seq x y z
N MET A 1 -2.81 4.04 -6.29
CA MET A 1 -1.96 4.57 -5.21
C MET A 1 -0.75 5.33 -5.76
N ASN A 2 -0.78 5.75 -7.03
CA ASN A 2 0.40 6.31 -7.69
C ASN A 2 0.20 7.74 -8.14
N GLY A 3 1.28 8.50 -7.99
CA GLY A 3 1.33 9.92 -8.28
C GLY A 3 1.14 10.79 -7.05
N PRO A 4 1.58 12.06 -7.13
CA PRO A 4 1.56 12.96 -6.00
C PRO A 4 0.12 13.28 -5.58
N ARG A 5 -0.14 13.27 -4.27
CA ARG A 5 -1.41 13.72 -3.68
C ARG A 5 -1.15 14.92 -2.79
N TYR A 6 -2.03 15.92 -2.91
CA TYR A 6 -1.86 17.18 -2.20
C TYR A 6 -3.04 17.47 -1.29
N GLY A 7 -2.74 17.71 -0.02
CA GLY A 7 -3.70 18.12 0.98
C GLY A 7 -4.49 16.96 1.61
N LYS A 8 -5.12 17.29 2.74
CA LYS A 8 -5.82 16.34 3.61
C LYS A 8 -6.98 15.62 2.93
N GLU A 9 -7.73 16.31 2.08
CA GLU A 9 -8.92 15.74 1.46
C GLU A 9 -8.57 14.74 0.36
N ALA A 10 -7.51 14.99 -0.42
CA ALA A 10 -6.99 14.01 -1.38
C ALA A 10 -6.48 12.73 -0.68
N ALA A 11 -5.77 12.89 0.44
CA ALA A 11 -5.29 11.76 1.24
C ALA A 11 -6.44 10.93 1.85
N LYS A 12 -7.47 11.59 2.40
CA LYS A 12 -8.66 10.89 2.91
C LYS A 12 -9.43 10.16 1.81
N LYS A 13 -9.63 10.81 0.66
CA LYS A 13 -10.33 10.22 -0.49
C LYS A 13 -9.63 8.95 -0.95
N MET A 14 -8.29 9.00 -1.07
CA MET A 14 -7.47 7.83 -1.37
C MET A 14 -7.74 6.66 -0.41
N LEU A 15 -7.64 6.93 0.90
CA LEU A 15 -7.79 5.89 1.91
C LEU A 15 -9.21 5.33 1.95
N ALA A 16 -10.22 6.18 1.73
CA ALA A 16 -11.62 5.76 1.66
C ALA A 16 -11.86 4.84 0.45
N GLU A 17 -11.46 5.26 -0.76
CA GLU A 17 -11.60 4.48 -1.99
C GLU A 17 -10.87 3.13 -1.88
N PHE A 18 -9.67 3.14 -1.29
CA PHE A 18 -8.90 1.92 -1.07
C PHE A 18 -9.56 0.98 -0.06
N LYS A 19 -10.17 1.52 1.00
CA LYS A 19 -10.91 0.75 2.01
C LYS A 19 -12.24 0.22 1.47
N GLU A 20 -12.89 0.94 0.55
CA GLU A 20 -14.10 0.48 -0.12
C GLU A 20 -13.83 -0.70 -1.06
N ALA A 21 -12.68 -0.73 -1.73
CA ALA A 21 -12.25 -1.86 -2.57
C ALA A 21 -11.72 -3.04 -1.74
N PHE A 22 -10.96 -2.75 -0.68
CA PHE A 22 -10.35 -3.74 0.22
C PHE A 22 -10.81 -3.50 1.67
N PRO A 23 -12.02 -3.95 2.06
CA PRO A 23 -12.56 -3.72 3.40
C PRO A 23 -11.68 -4.22 4.55
N ASP A 24 -10.90 -5.27 4.34
CA ASP A 24 -9.96 -5.85 5.32
C ASP A 24 -8.54 -5.25 5.24
N ILE A 25 -8.29 -4.25 4.38
CA ILE A 25 -6.96 -3.67 4.22
C ILE A 25 -6.42 -3.17 5.57
N SER A 26 -5.18 -3.54 5.87
CA SER A 26 -4.48 -3.12 7.07
C SER A 26 -2.99 -2.96 6.78
N PHE A 27 -2.34 -2.14 7.61
CA PHE A 27 -0.91 -1.87 7.57
C PHE A 27 -0.34 -1.97 8.98
N ARG A 28 0.86 -2.52 9.11
CA ARG A 28 1.58 -2.61 10.39
C ARG A 28 3.08 -2.47 10.20
N ALA A 29 3.74 -1.94 11.24
CA ALA A 29 5.21 -1.91 11.28
C ALA A 29 5.79 -3.32 11.10
N TYR A 30 6.89 -3.41 10.36
CA TYR A 30 7.49 -4.67 9.95
C TYR A 30 8.99 -4.65 10.19
N GLN A 31 9.51 -5.67 10.89
CA GLN A 31 10.93 -5.89 11.23
C GLN A 31 11.60 -4.84 12.13
N HIS A 32 11.17 -3.57 12.05
CA HIS A 32 11.81 -2.44 12.72
C HIS A 32 10.77 -1.52 13.36
N PRO A 33 11.12 -0.85 14.47
CA PRO A 33 10.33 0.26 14.98
C PRO A 33 10.38 1.46 14.02
N LEU A 34 9.55 2.46 14.27
CA LEU A 34 9.71 3.76 13.62
C LEU A 34 11.04 4.39 14.05
N ILE A 35 11.80 4.92 13.08
CA ILE A 35 13.10 5.55 13.29
C ILE A 35 12.96 7.04 13.07
N ALA A 36 13.27 7.86 14.07
CA ALA A 36 13.19 9.32 13.97
C ALA A 36 14.58 9.95 13.85
N GLY A 37 14.70 10.98 13.00
CA GLY A 37 15.94 11.74 12.80
C GLY A 37 15.65 13.14 12.25
N GLY A 38 15.95 14.17 13.04
CA GLY A 38 15.62 15.55 12.68
C GLY A 38 14.11 15.72 12.45
N PRO A 39 13.68 16.29 11.30
CA PRO A 39 12.24 16.41 10.97
C PRO A 39 11.65 15.12 10.40
N TYR A 40 12.42 14.04 10.24
CA TYR A 40 11.98 12.85 9.53
C TYR A 40 11.61 11.71 10.48
N VAL A 41 10.62 10.92 10.08
CA VAL A 41 10.28 9.63 10.67
C VAL A 41 10.21 8.59 9.56
N VAL A 42 10.95 7.50 9.69
CA VAL A 42 10.98 6.40 8.72
C VAL A 42 10.26 5.19 9.32
N GLY A 43 9.35 4.59 8.54
CA GLY A 43 8.65 3.37 8.92
C GLY A 43 8.74 2.31 7.83
N ARG A 44 9.25 1.12 8.20
CA ARG A 44 9.12 -0.10 7.39
C ARG A 44 7.82 -0.80 7.77
N TRP A 45 7.02 -1.20 6.79
CA TRP A 45 5.72 -1.79 7.03
C TRP A 45 5.37 -2.91 6.06
N ILE A 46 4.42 -3.75 6.47
CA ILE A 46 3.69 -4.66 5.60
C ILE A 46 2.22 -4.30 5.63
N GLY A 47 1.55 -4.52 4.51
CA GLY A 47 0.13 -4.27 4.37
C GLY A 47 -0.49 -5.15 3.31
N GLY A 48 -1.80 -5.03 3.19
CA GLY A 48 -2.56 -5.81 2.23
C GLY A 48 -3.98 -6.07 2.67
N GLY A 49 -4.76 -6.61 1.74
CA GLY A 49 -6.17 -6.93 1.90
C GLY A 49 -6.61 -7.89 0.81
N THR A 50 -7.88 -8.24 0.88
CA THR A 50 -8.61 -9.10 -0.07
C THR A 50 -9.62 -8.22 -0.78
N HIS A 51 -9.62 -8.28 -2.11
CA HIS A 51 -10.55 -7.50 -2.92
C HIS A 51 -11.96 -8.11 -2.83
N THR A 52 -12.70 -7.70 -1.78
CA THR A 52 -14.09 -8.10 -1.51
C THR A 52 -15.08 -6.96 -1.66
N GLY A 53 -14.59 -5.78 -2.03
CA GLY A 53 -15.36 -4.55 -2.17
C GLY A 53 -15.71 -4.20 -3.62
N VAL A 54 -15.82 -2.89 -3.87
CA VAL A 54 -16.16 -2.32 -5.19
C VAL A 54 -14.99 -2.42 -6.17
N ALA A 55 -15.29 -2.33 -7.47
CA ALA A 55 -14.27 -2.24 -8.52
C ALA A 55 -13.26 -1.11 -8.24
N PHE A 56 -11.99 -1.32 -8.62
CA PHE A 56 -10.89 -0.45 -8.21
C PHE A 56 -9.90 -0.19 -9.35
N ALA A 57 -9.73 1.09 -9.72
CA ALA A 57 -8.90 1.50 -10.86
C ALA A 57 -7.72 2.42 -10.48
N ASP A 58 -7.55 2.77 -9.20
CA ASP A 58 -6.42 3.58 -8.73
C ASP A 58 -5.19 2.68 -8.47
N LEU A 59 -4.66 2.08 -9.54
CA LEU A 59 -3.48 1.20 -9.59
C LEU A 59 -2.49 1.71 -10.66
N ALA A 60 -1.18 1.43 -10.55
CA ALA A 60 -0.24 1.85 -11.60
C ALA A 60 -0.50 1.19 -12.96
N VAL A 61 -1.01 -0.04 -12.96
CA VAL A 61 -1.25 -0.84 -14.16
C VAL A 61 -2.57 -1.58 -14.03
N GLY A 62 -3.43 -1.44 -15.03
CA GLY A 62 -4.72 -2.11 -15.11
C GLY A 62 -5.72 -1.65 -14.05
N ALA A 63 -6.76 -2.45 -13.85
CA ALA A 63 -7.81 -2.23 -12.87
C ALA A 63 -8.41 -3.56 -12.42
N LEU A 64 -9.07 -3.55 -11.26
CA LEU A 64 -9.98 -4.60 -10.84
C LEU A 64 -11.37 -4.19 -11.29
N ASP A 65 -11.71 -4.48 -12.55
CA ASP A 65 -12.90 -3.96 -13.22
C ASP A 65 -14.22 -4.53 -12.65
N GLU A 66 -14.17 -5.71 -12.03
CA GLU A 66 -15.31 -6.35 -11.38
C GLU A 66 -15.20 -6.21 -9.85
N PRO A 67 -16.33 -6.02 -9.14
CA PRO A 67 -16.33 -6.06 -7.67
C PRO A 67 -16.03 -7.46 -7.15
N ASN A 68 -15.53 -7.54 -5.91
CA ASN A 68 -15.37 -8.80 -5.17
C ASN A 68 -14.64 -9.92 -5.94
N THR A 69 -13.51 -9.60 -6.58
CA THR A 69 -12.72 -10.61 -7.31
C THR A 69 -12.13 -11.72 -6.42
N GLY A 70 -12.13 -11.53 -5.09
CA GLY A 70 -11.54 -12.47 -4.12
C GLY A 70 -10.02 -12.52 -4.12
N LYS A 71 -9.35 -11.73 -4.96
CA LYS A 71 -7.88 -11.69 -5.05
C LYS A 71 -7.29 -11.01 -3.81
N THR A 72 -6.29 -11.65 -3.23
CA THR A 72 -5.57 -11.13 -2.06
C THR A 72 -4.25 -10.54 -2.50
N MET A 73 -3.88 -9.41 -1.92
CA MET A 73 -2.52 -8.87 -2.04
C MET A 73 -1.90 -8.69 -0.66
N ARG A 74 -0.60 -9.00 -0.58
CA ARG A 74 0.28 -8.72 0.55
C ARG A 74 1.54 -8.07 0.01
N PHE A 75 1.85 -6.89 0.51
CA PHE A 75 3.00 -6.12 0.07
C PHE A 75 3.68 -5.44 1.25
N SER A 76 4.88 -4.92 1.01
CA SER A 76 5.64 -4.20 2.01
C SER A 76 6.06 -2.85 1.45
N GLY A 77 6.26 -1.87 2.31
CA GLY A 77 6.78 -0.57 1.90
C GLY A 77 7.64 0.07 2.97
N THR A 78 8.27 1.17 2.59
CA THR A 78 8.99 2.07 3.48
C THR A 78 8.47 3.47 3.22
N THR A 79 8.06 4.15 4.28
CA THR A 79 7.59 5.53 4.19
C THR A 79 8.49 6.45 5.00
N ILE A 80 8.85 7.58 4.41
CA ILE A 80 9.50 8.71 5.08
C ILE A 80 8.45 9.80 5.27
N PHE A 81 8.17 10.13 6.52
CA PHE A 81 7.33 11.27 6.88
C PHE A 81 8.20 12.46 7.24
N THR A 82 7.91 13.63 6.68
CA THR A 82 8.48 14.90 7.14
C THR A 82 7.49 15.59 8.07
N LEU A 83 7.94 15.97 9.26
CA LEU A 83 7.12 16.59 10.28
C LEU A 83 7.47 18.07 10.48
N LYS A 84 6.44 18.88 10.71
CA LYS A 84 6.55 20.28 11.16
C LYS A 84 5.42 20.59 12.13
N ASN A 85 5.76 21.15 13.29
CA ASN A 85 4.80 21.52 14.34
C ASN A 85 3.85 20.37 14.73
N GLY A 86 4.41 19.15 14.90
CA GLY A 86 3.65 17.95 15.28
C GLY A 86 2.72 17.40 14.19
N LYS A 87 2.84 17.86 12.94
CA LYS A 87 2.04 17.40 11.80
C LYS A 87 2.92 16.82 10.71
N ILE A 88 2.43 15.80 10.02
CA ILE A 88 3.01 15.33 8.76
C ILE A 88 2.73 16.41 7.70
N VAL A 89 3.79 16.94 7.09
CA VAL A 89 3.70 17.95 6.02
C VAL A 89 4.11 17.40 4.66
N ASP A 90 4.78 16.25 4.63
CA ASP A 90 5.14 15.52 3.43
C ASP A 90 5.29 14.03 3.74
N GLU A 91 5.01 13.20 2.75
CA GLU A 91 5.13 11.75 2.80
C GLU A 91 5.74 11.27 1.48
N THR A 92 6.86 10.56 1.56
CA THR A 92 7.45 9.85 0.43
C THR A 92 7.48 8.37 0.75
N GLY A 93 6.76 7.57 -0.04
CA GLY A 93 6.63 6.13 0.15
C GLY A 93 7.21 5.36 -1.03
N GLU A 94 7.90 4.26 -0.73
CA GLU A 94 8.31 3.24 -1.69
C GLU A 94 7.68 1.92 -1.27
N GLU A 95 6.84 1.35 -2.13
CA GLU A 95 6.08 0.14 -1.83
C GLU A 95 6.30 -0.95 -2.87
N GLY A 96 6.11 -2.20 -2.45
CA GLY A 96 6.20 -3.38 -3.29
C GLY A 96 5.01 -3.49 -4.24
N GLU A 97 4.78 -2.46 -5.05
CA GLU A 97 3.62 -2.39 -5.93
C GLU A 97 3.65 -3.50 -6.99
N LEU A 98 4.82 -3.79 -7.57
CA LEU A 98 4.96 -4.91 -8.50
C LEU A 98 4.45 -6.22 -7.89
N THR A 99 4.82 -6.49 -6.64
CA THR A 99 4.37 -7.66 -5.88
C THR A 99 2.86 -7.67 -5.68
N ALA A 100 2.26 -6.51 -5.36
CA ALA A 100 0.81 -6.38 -5.23
C ALA A 100 0.10 -6.64 -6.57
N LEU A 101 0.55 -6.00 -7.66
CA LEU A 101 -0.02 -6.15 -9.01
C LEU A 101 0.08 -7.58 -9.54
N GLN A 102 1.17 -8.30 -9.22
CA GLN A 102 1.32 -9.72 -9.54
C GLN A 102 0.28 -10.58 -8.84
N GLN A 103 0.06 -10.36 -7.54
CA GLN A 103 -0.95 -11.08 -6.76
C GLN A 103 -2.38 -10.75 -7.20
N LEU A 104 -2.62 -9.52 -7.67
CA LEU A 104 -3.88 -9.12 -8.29
C LEU A 104 -4.04 -9.65 -9.73
N GLY A 105 -3.04 -10.32 -10.29
CA GLY A 105 -3.07 -10.88 -11.64
C GLY A 105 -3.07 -9.83 -12.75
N LEU A 106 -2.60 -8.61 -12.47
CA LEU A 106 -2.51 -7.50 -13.43
C LEU A 106 -1.15 -7.44 -14.12
N VAL A 107 -0.14 -8.02 -13.49
CA VAL A 107 1.22 -8.21 -14.04
C VAL A 107 1.58 -9.69 -13.95
N LYS A 108 2.39 -10.18 -14.90
CA LYS A 108 2.89 -11.56 -14.88
C LYS A 108 3.57 -11.85 -13.53
N GLY A 109 3.16 -12.95 -12.90
CA GLY A 109 3.69 -13.40 -11.62
C GLY A 109 5.20 -13.62 -11.60
N PRO A 110 5.79 -13.82 -10.41
CA PRO A 110 7.22 -14.04 -10.25
C PRO A 110 7.68 -15.30 -11.02
N ASN A 111 8.98 -15.39 -11.27
CA ASN A 111 9.58 -16.62 -11.79
C ASN A 111 9.35 -17.78 -10.81
N GLU A 112 9.36 -19.00 -11.33
CA GLU A 112 9.17 -20.22 -10.54
C GLU A 112 10.13 -20.25 -9.33
N GLY A 113 9.58 -20.52 -8.14
CA GLY A 113 10.32 -20.54 -6.88
C GLY A 113 10.75 -19.16 -6.31
N LYS A 114 10.24 -18.04 -6.84
CA LYS A 114 10.54 -16.67 -6.36
C LYS A 114 9.35 -15.97 -5.70
N GLU A 115 8.50 -16.73 -5.02
CA GLU A 115 7.39 -16.18 -4.24
C GLU A 115 7.92 -15.36 -3.05
N ILE A 116 7.25 -14.24 -2.79
CA ILE A 116 7.58 -13.40 -1.63
C ILE A 116 6.80 -13.95 -0.44
N GLN A 117 7.54 -14.34 0.60
CA GLN A 117 6.99 -14.72 1.89
C GLN A 117 7.30 -13.63 2.90
N TYR A 118 6.27 -13.18 3.62
CA TYR A 118 6.46 -12.28 4.75
C TYR A 118 6.55 -13.10 6.03
N LEU A 119 7.47 -12.72 6.92
CA LEU A 119 7.75 -13.41 8.19
C LEU A 119 6.59 -13.49 9.21
N TYR A 120 5.36 -13.16 8.81
CA TYR A 120 4.17 -13.16 9.66
C TYR A 120 3.02 -14.02 9.10
N ASP A 121 3.27 -14.76 8.01
CA ASP A 121 2.38 -15.85 7.59
C ASP A 121 2.70 -17.14 8.37
#